data_AF-A0A0V0ZZC1-F1
#
_entry.id   AF-A0A0V0ZZC1-F1
#
_cell.length_a   1.000
_cell.length_b   1.000
_cell.length_c   1.000
_cell.angle_alpha   90.00
_cell.angle_beta   90.00
_cell.angle_gamma   90.00
#
_symmetry.space_group_name_H-M   'P 1'
#
loop_
_entity.id
_entity.type
_entity.pdbx_description
1 polymer ?
#
loop_
_entity_poly.entity_id
_entity_poly.type
_entity_poly.pdbx_seq_one_letter_code
_entity_poly.pdbx_strand_id
1 'polypeptide(L)'
;MEQHLPQHLCHLILTMLMLVCNKLSRAMKIFPRLKISEFLLRRRQYVFCSLVLFGMFLLLRYYFFYPNESSLNDGKCSVVFEHIMQSFKDDADIYDAVIVYADEIADEKPMWLPYTGNGNITVDVFEKGKMYIRGLTGEFLDTGFRPIVDVTLQTQYKSMLGAYIVHFKDGKVVKLQCYDVGDQCVQVVTTYFVHRTRPSVFIQHISISNPTDNTVILHLHRDDDTLQRFTKSRIESQSQVSAFQYTGSANGKVGMSVVLSNFAKLLHVSSKKIEQLLIPSFVTRYTVSEDVNKDQLKSDAVHSTLKVSNLAFILTM
;
A
#
# COMPACT_ATOMS: atom_id res chain seq x y z
N MET A 1 11.94 11.85 11.63
CA MET A 1 12.36 11.71 13.03
C MET A 1 13.88 11.80 13.03
N GLU A 2 14.42 12.98 13.36
CA GLU A 2 15.86 13.27 13.34
C GLU A 2 16.61 12.36 14.31
N GLN A 3 17.50 11.52 13.79
CA GLN A 3 18.42 10.77 14.63
C GLN A 3 19.60 11.65 15.02
N HIS A 4 19.51 12.22 16.22
CA HIS A 4 20.64 12.84 16.90
C HIS A 4 21.74 11.79 17.13
N LEU A 5 22.85 11.93 16.40
CA LEU A 5 24.12 11.29 16.75
C LEU A 5 24.48 11.70 18.19
N PRO A 6 24.73 10.76 19.12
CA PRO A 6 24.89 11.09 20.53
C PRO A 6 26.13 11.99 20.71
N GLN A 7 25.92 13.18 21.28
CA GLN A 7 26.94 14.22 21.50
C GLN A 7 28.22 13.68 22.19
N HIS A 8 28.09 12.61 22.98
CA HIS A 8 29.22 11.92 23.61
C HIS A 8 30.17 11.24 22.63
N LEU A 9 29.66 10.66 21.53
CA LEU A 9 30.50 10.02 20.51
C LEU A 9 31.29 11.07 19.73
N CYS A 10 30.65 12.20 19.44
CA CYS A 10 31.28 13.32 18.73
C CYS A 10 32.40 13.94 19.59
N HIS A 11 32.17 14.11 20.90
CA HIS A 11 33.20 14.59 21.83
C HIS A 11 34.37 13.62 21.99
N LEU A 12 34.12 12.30 22.00
CA LEU A 12 35.19 11.31 22.09
C LEU A 12 36.05 11.27 20.83
N ILE A 13 35.43 11.38 19.65
CA ILE A 13 36.14 11.45 18.38
C ILE A 13 36.95 12.75 18.28
N LEU A 14 36.38 13.89 18.70
CA LEU A 14 37.08 15.18 18.69
C LEU A 14 38.27 15.20 19.65
N THR A 15 38.13 14.63 20.84
CA THR A 15 39.22 14.54 21.83
C THR A 15 40.33 13.58 21.39
N MET A 16 39.98 12.45 20.77
CA MET A 16 40.95 11.54 20.15
C MET A 16 41.68 12.20 18.97
N LEU A 17 40.96 12.93 18.10
CA LEU A 17 41.57 13.68 17.00
C LEU A 17 42.53 14.77 17.52
N MET A 18 42.14 15.48 18.57
CA MET A 18 42.96 16.53 19.19
C MET A 18 44.20 15.95 19.87
N LEU A 19 44.09 14.80 20.54
CA LEU A 19 45.23 14.09 21.15
C LEU A 19 46.23 13.59 20.08
N VAL A 20 45.72 13.08 18.96
CA VAL A 20 46.53 12.66 17.82
C VAL A 20 47.20 13.87 17.16
N CYS A 21 46.47 14.96 16.91
CA CYS A 21 47.03 16.22 16.39
C CYS A 21 48.08 16.84 17.32
N ASN A 22 47.89 16.78 18.64
CA ASN A 22 48.83 17.36 19.60
C ASN A 22 50.10 16.51 19.74
N LYS A 23 50.00 15.17 19.62
CA LYS A 23 51.18 14.29 19.50
C LYS A 23 51.92 14.49 18.17
N LEU A 24 51.21 14.67 17.07
CA LEU A 24 51.79 15.00 15.76
C LEU A 24 52.47 16.39 15.76
N SER A 25 51.88 17.37 16.44
CA SER A 25 52.44 18.72 16.62
C SER A 25 53.74 18.70 17.44
N ARG A 26 53.81 17.90 18.52
CA ARG A 26 55.05 17.72 19.28
C ARG A 26 56.12 16.94 18.51
N ALA A 27 55.73 15.93 17.72
CA ALA A 27 56.65 15.22 16.84
C ALA A 27 57.22 16.13 15.73
N MET A 28 56.42 17.10 15.24
CA MET A 28 56.88 18.08 14.25
C MET A 28 57.83 19.16 14.80
N LYS A 29 57.94 19.34 16.13
CA LYS A 29 58.93 20.26 16.74
C LYS A 29 60.35 19.67 16.86
N ILE A 30 60.52 18.35 16.67
CA ILE A 30 61.82 17.66 16.76
C ILE A 30 62.51 17.56 15.40
N PHE A 31 61.83 17.90 14.31
CA PHE A 31 62.45 18.00 12.99
C PHE A 31 62.87 19.45 12.71
N PRO A 32 64.17 19.79 12.76
CA PRO A 32 64.60 21.10 12.28
C PRO A 32 64.28 21.16 10.78
N ARG A 33 63.81 22.33 10.32
CA ARG A 33 63.49 22.68 8.91
C ARG A 33 64.24 21.84 7.87
N LEU A 34 63.70 20.66 7.58
CA LEU A 34 64.20 19.76 6.55
C LEU A 34 63.22 19.90 5.39
N LYS A 35 63.74 20.41 4.28
CA LYS A 35 63.05 20.68 3.02
C LYS A 35 62.00 19.60 2.72
N ILE A 36 60.74 19.96 2.93
CA ILE A 36 59.57 19.10 2.66
C ILE A 36 59.59 18.63 1.19
N SER A 37 60.15 19.44 0.28
CA SER A 37 60.33 19.10 -1.14
C SER A 37 61.29 17.92 -1.38
N GLU A 38 62.39 17.81 -0.63
CA GLU A 38 63.36 16.70 -0.78
C GLU A 38 62.85 15.41 -0.12
N PHE A 39 62.09 15.52 0.97
CA PHE A 39 61.45 14.37 1.63
C PHE A 39 60.33 13.76 0.77
N LEU A 40 59.52 14.62 0.13
CA LEU A 40 58.48 14.20 -0.82
C LEU A 40 59.09 13.53 -2.06
N LEU A 41 60.23 14.00 -2.58
CA LEU A 41 60.89 13.37 -3.75
C LEU A 41 61.53 12.01 -3.43
N ARG A 42 62.18 11.86 -2.27
CA ARG A 42 62.93 10.64 -1.94
C ARG A 42 62.06 9.46 -1.51
N ARG A 43 60.84 9.73 -1.03
CA ARG A 43 59.89 8.71 -0.55
C ARG A 43 58.52 8.81 -1.22
N ARG A 44 58.47 9.27 -2.48
CA ARG A 44 57.23 9.35 -3.30
C ARG A 44 56.40 8.07 -3.24
N GLN A 45 57.07 6.92 -3.27
CA GLN A 45 56.41 5.61 -3.22
C GLN A 45 55.64 5.40 -1.90
N TYR A 46 56.22 5.77 -0.74
CA TYR A 46 55.55 5.60 0.55
C TYR A 46 54.38 6.58 0.75
N VAL A 47 54.52 7.82 0.29
CA VAL A 47 53.45 8.82 0.36
C VAL A 47 52.28 8.43 -0.56
N PHE A 48 52.59 7.95 -1.77
CA PHE A 48 51.60 7.43 -2.70
C PHE A 48 50.89 6.18 -2.15
N CYS A 49 51.65 5.21 -1.62
CA CYS A 49 51.06 4.03 -0.97
C CYS A 49 50.17 4.41 0.22
N SER A 50 50.55 5.39 1.04
CA SER A 50 49.71 5.83 2.16
C SER A 50 48.40 6.47 1.69
N LEU A 51 48.43 7.26 0.61
CA LEU A 51 47.21 7.86 0.04
C LEU A 51 46.31 6.80 -0.60
N VAL A 52 46.89 5.81 -1.30
CA VAL A 52 46.13 4.70 -1.88
C VAL A 52 45.50 3.84 -0.79
N LEU A 53 46.24 3.50 0.27
CA LEU A 53 45.71 2.74 1.41
C LEU A 53 44.59 3.51 2.14
N PHE A 54 44.73 4.83 2.29
CA PHE A 54 43.69 5.66 2.88
C PHE A 54 42.44 5.75 1.98
N GLY A 55 42.61 5.91 0.66
CA GLY A 55 41.51 5.87 -0.30
C GLY A 55 40.81 4.51 -0.33
N MET A 56 41.56 3.41 -0.26
CA MET A 56 41.01 2.07 -0.18
C MET A 56 40.25 1.84 1.14
N PHE A 57 40.76 2.37 2.26
CA PHE A 57 40.06 2.33 3.54
C PHE A 57 38.75 3.12 3.51
N LEU A 58 38.71 4.28 2.84
CA LEU A 58 37.49 5.04 2.65
C LEU A 58 36.49 4.30 1.74
N LEU A 59 36.96 3.64 0.68
CA LEU A 59 36.12 2.81 -0.19
C LEU A 59 35.59 1.58 0.54
N LEU A 60 36.42 0.89 1.32
CA LEU A 60 36.00 -0.23 2.15
C LEU A 60 34.99 0.22 3.20
N ARG A 61 35.20 1.39 3.84
CA ARG A 61 34.22 1.96 4.75
C ARG A 61 32.91 2.29 4.04
N TYR A 62 32.95 2.85 2.83
CA TYR A 62 31.75 3.08 2.04
C TYR A 62 31.05 1.76 1.72
N TYR A 63 31.75 0.72 1.26
CA TYR A 63 31.13 -0.57 0.95
C TYR A 63 30.63 -1.35 2.19
N PHE A 64 31.31 -1.27 3.33
CA PHE A 64 30.95 -2.02 4.55
C PHE A 64 29.98 -1.27 5.47
N PHE A 65 30.06 0.06 5.52
CA PHE A 65 29.29 0.91 6.45
C PHE A 65 28.32 1.86 5.76
N TYR A 66 28.22 1.87 4.43
CA TYR A 66 27.01 2.38 3.80
C TYR A 66 25.98 1.26 3.95
N PRO A 67 25.03 1.36 4.90
CA PRO A 67 23.96 0.40 4.93
C PRO A 67 23.28 0.49 3.57
N ASN A 68 23.18 -0.64 2.87
CA ASN A 68 22.11 -0.78 1.91
C ASN A 68 20.84 -0.63 2.75
N GLU A 69 20.30 0.58 2.85
CA GLU A 69 18.95 0.81 3.36
C GLU A 69 17.94 0.27 2.35
N SER A 70 18.01 -1.03 2.07
CA SER A 70 16.86 -1.80 1.65
C SER A 70 16.20 -2.26 2.95
N SER A 71 15.46 -1.34 3.57
CA SER A 71 14.71 -1.51 4.82
C SER A 71 13.59 -2.57 4.77
N LEU A 72 13.61 -3.47 3.79
CA LEU A 72 12.57 -4.47 3.53
C LEU A 72 13.03 -5.94 3.66
N ASN A 73 14.32 -6.24 3.82
CA ASN A 73 14.83 -7.59 3.52
C ASN A 73 15.57 -8.30 4.66
N ASP A 74 14.93 -8.51 5.81
CA ASP A 74 15.44 -9.54 6.75
C ASP A 74 14.38 -10.18 7.68
N GLY A 75 13.10 -10.11 7.31
CA GLY A 75 12.00 -10.66 8.12
C GLY A 75 11.35 -11.89 7.49
N LYS A 76 10.81 -12.82 8.29
CA LYS A 76 9.98 -13.96 7.83
C LYS A 76 8.83 -13.52 6.90
N CYS A 77 8.39 -12.27 6.99
CA CYS A 77 7.33 -11.72 6.18
C CYS A 77 7.74 -11.46 4.71
N SER A 78 9.03 -11.24 4.41
CA SER A 78 9.50 -11.09 3.03
C SER A 78 9.39 -12.39 2.24
N VAL A 79 9.73 -13.53 2.87
CA VAL A 79 9.61 -14.87 2.25
C VAL A 79 8.14 -15.16 1.90
N VAL A 80 7.23 -14.85 2.81
CA VAL A 80 5.79 -15.04 2.59
C VAL A 80 5.28 -14.13 1.48
N PHE A 81 5.68 -12.86 1.48
CA PHE A 81 5.32 -11.90 0.45
C PHE A 81 5.82 -12.33 -0.93
N GLU A 82 7.09 -12.73 -1.04
CA GLU A 82 7.68 -13.23 -2.28
C GLU A 82 7.02 -14.52 -2.76
N HIS A 83 6.65 -15.43 -1.86
CA HIS A 83 5.92 -16.65 -2.22
C HIS A 83 4.56 -16.36 -2.85
N ILE A 84 3.80 -15.40 -2.30
CA ILE A 84 2.53 -14.97 -2.90
C ILE A 84 2.79 -14.28 -4.25
N MET A 85 3.81 -13.43 -4.30
CA MET A 85 4.19 -12.68 -5.49
C MET A 85 4.60 -13.61 -6.64
N GLN A 86 5.19 -14.76 -6.35
CA GLN A 86 5.65 -15.70 -7.37
C GLN A 86 4.52 -16.11 -8.32
N SER A 87 3.31 -16.33 -7.80
CA SER A 87 2.17 -16.68 -8.67
C SER A 87 1.81 -15.57 -9.66
N PHE A 88 1.97 -14.31 -9.27
CA PHE A 88 1.76 -13.16 -10.13
C PHE A 88 2.96 -12.84 -11.04
N LYS A 89 4.18 -13.23 -10.65
CA LYS A 89 5.38 -13.10 -11.49
C LYS A 89 5.27 -13.99 -12.72
N ASP A 90 4.81 -15.22 -12.53
CA ASP A 90 4.58 -16.14 -13.65
C ASP A 90 3.58 -15.55 -14.66
N ASP A 91 2.52 -14.87 -14.19
CA ASP A 91 1.56 -14.15 -15.05
C ASP A 91 2.15 -12.87 -15.68
N ALA A 92 3.05 -12.18 -14.97
CA ALA A 92 3.72 -10.98 -15.47
C ALA A 92 4.73 -11.30 -16.58
N ASP A 93 5.43 -12.45 -16.48
CA ASP A 93 6.40 -12.92 -17.47
C ASP A 93 5.76 -13.19 -18.84
N ILE A 94 4.47 -13.56 -18.86
CA ILE A 94 3.67 -13.72 -20.09
C ILE A 94 2.88 -12.46 -20.47
N TYR A 95 3.14 -11.33 -19.81
CA TYR A 95 2.45 -10.05 -20.00
C TYR A 95 0.94 -10.06 -19.72
N ASP A 96 0.45 -11.03 -18.93
CA ASP A 96 -0.95 -11.11 -18.49
C ASP A 96 -1.22 -10.24 -17.24
N ALA A 97 -0.16 -9.80 -16.54
CA ALA A 97 -0.22 -8.93 -15.38
C ALA A 97 0.95 -7.93 -15.31
N VAL A 98 0.77 -6.87 -14.53
CA VAL A 98 1.83 -5.92 -14.14
C VAL A 98 1.82 -5.79 -12.62
N ILE A 99 3.01 -5.81 -12.04
CA ILE A 99 3.24 -5.66 -10.60
C ILE A 99 3.87 -4.28 -10.36
N VAL A 100 3.35 -3.56 -9.36
CA VAL A 100 3.87 -2.27 -8.90
C VAL A 100 4.05 -2.35 -7.40
N TYR A 101 5.27 -2.17 -6.92
CA TYR A 101 5.55 -2.23 -5.49
C TYR A 101 5.13 -0.92 -4.80
N ALA A 102 4.67 -1.01 -3.55
CA ALA A 102 4.07 0.15 -2.87
C ALA A 102 5.09 1.26 -2.51
N ASP A 103 6.36 0.90 -2.37
CA ASP A 103 7.49 1.81 -2.14
C ASP A 103 7.82 2.63 -3.39
N GLU A 104 7.82 2.02 -4.58
CA GLU A 104 8.04 2.70 -5.87
C GLU A 104 7.02 3.84 -6.10
N ILE A 105 5.80 3.68 -5.59
CA ILE A 105 4.71 4.66 -5.72
C ILE A 105 4.90 5.87 -4.79
N ALA A 106 5.64 5.73 -3.68
CA ALA A 106 5.85 6.81 -2.73
C ALA A 106 6.80 7.89 -3.28
N ASP A 107 7.74 7.49 -4.14
CA ASP A 107 8.80 8.35 -4.65
C ASP A 107 8.43 9.00 -5.99
N GLU A 108 7.72 8.29 -6.88
CA GLU A 108 7.22 8.83 -8.14
C GLU A 108 5.80 8.33 -8.44
N LYS A 109 4.93 9.20 -8.99
CA LYS A 109 3.59 8.77 -9.40
C LYS A 109 3.75 7.71 -10.50
N PRO A 110 3.25 6.48 -10.31
CA PRO A 110 3.50 5.40 -11.25
C PRO A 110 2.94 5.79 -12.62
N MET A 111 3.68 5.43 -13.67
CA MET A 111 3.28 5.65 -15.07
C MET A 111 1.92 5.00 -15.39
N TRP A 112 1.53 3.98 -14.62
CA TRP A 112 0.27 3.26 -14.75
C TRP A 112 -0.53 3.33 -13.46
N LEU A 113 -1.80 3.74 -13.57
CA LEU A 113 -2.75 3.72 -12.46
C LEU A 113 -3.44 2.35 -12.42
N PRO A 114 -3.43 1.62 -11.29
CA PRO A 114 -4.21 0.39 -11.17
C PRO A 114 -5.71 0.70 -11.26
N TYR A 115 -6.37 0.30 -12.36
CA TYR A 115 -7.81 0.49 -12.55
C TYR A 115 -8.51 -0.81 -12.97
N THR A 116 -9.82 -0.89 -12.68
CA THR A 116 -10.70 -1.96 -13.17
C THR A 116 -11.99 -1.35 -13.72
N GLY A 117 -12.56 -1.93 -14.77
CA GLY A 117 -13.77 -1.40 -15.39
C GLY A 117 -14.39 -2.35 -16.41
N ASN A 118 -15.66 -2.10 -16.74
CA ASN A 118 -16.45 -2.89 -17.69
C ASN A 118 -17.06 -2.05 -18.83
N GLY A 119 -16.59 -0.81 -19.00
CA GLY A 119 -17.13 0.13 -19.99
C GLY A 119 -18.36 0.92 -19.52
N ASN A 120 -18.98 0.56 -18.39
CA ASN A 120 -20.05 1.34 -17.76
C ASN A 120 -19.59 2.00 -16.47
N ILE A 121 -18.80 1.28 -15.68
CA ILE A 121 -18.15 1.75 -14.46
C ILE A 121 -16.67 1.49 -14.60
N THR A 122 -15.87 2.45 -14.14
CA THR A 122 -14.44 2.29 -13.95
C THR A 122 -14.09 2.77 -12.55
N VAL A 123 -13.26 2.00 -11.84
CA VAL A 123 -12.74 2.36 -10.53
C VAL A 123 -11.23 2.41 -10.65
N ASP A 124 -10.67 3.60 -10.44
CA ASP A 124 -9.25 3.76 -10.15
C ASP A 124 -9.02 3.28 -8.72
N VAL A 125 -8.20 2.26 -8.55
CA VAL A 125 -7.86 1.67 -7.24
C VAL A 125 -6.81 2.52 -6.52
N PHE A 126 -6.14 3.40 -7.26
CA PHE A 126 -5.22 4.38 -6.73
C PHE A 126 -5.95 5.63 -6.20
N GLU A 127 -5.27 6.48 -5.41
CA GLU A 127 -5.79 7.76 -4.91
C GLU A 127 -7.22 7.71 -4.32
N LYS A 128 -7.39 7.01 -3.18
CA LYS A 128 -8.66 6.88 -2.44
C LYS A 128 -9.82 6.23 -3.22
N GLY A 129 -9.57 5.66 -4.39
CA GLY A 129 -10.58 4.85 -5.09
C GLY A 129 -11.53 5.65 -5.96
N LYS A 130 -11.08 6.42 -6.97
CA LYS A 130 -11.98 7.26 -7.77
C LYS A 130 -12.92 6.42 -8.66
N MET A 131 -14.23 6.62 -8.53
CA MET A 131 -15.22 5.99 -9.41
C MET A 131 -15.66 6.90 -10.55
N TYR A 132 -15.63 6.35 -11.75
CA TYR A 132 -16.11 6.96 -12.98
C TYR A 132 -17.29 6.17 -13.55
N ILE A 133 -18.27 6.88 -14.10
CA ILE A 133 -19.40 6.27 -14.83
C ILE A 133 -19.44 6.79 -16.26
N ARG A 134 -19.92 5.95 -17.18
CA ARG A 134 -20.13 6.35 -18.56
C ARG A 134 -21.34 7.29 -18.67
N GLY A 135 -21.09 8.52 -19.13
CA GLY A 135 -22.07 9.53 -19.46
C GLY A 135 -22.88 9.21 -20.72
N LEU A 136 -23.86 10.07 -21.03
CA LEU A 136 -24.81 9.87 -22.13
C LEU A 136 -24.15 9.96 -23.52
N THR A 137 -23.18 10.84 -23.64
CA THR A 137 -22.35 11.10 -24.83
C THR A 137 -21.16 10.15 -24.95
N GLY A 138 -20.98 9.23 -23.99
CA GLY A 138 -19.92 8.22 -23.99
C GLY A 138 -18.65 8.60 -23.23
N GLU A 139 -18.52 9.84 -22.75
CA GLU A 139 -17.42 10.24 -21.85
C GLU A 139 -17.51 9.55 -20.48
N PHE A 140 -16.39 9.43 -19.77
CA PHE A 140 -16.37 8.98 -18.37
C PHE A 140 -16.39 10.18 -17.44
N LEU A 141 -17.37 10.20 -16.52
CA LEU A 141 -17.58 11.28 -15.57
C LEU A 141 -17.08 10.86 -14.19
N ASP A 142 -16.24 11.67 -13.54
CA ASP A 142 -15.94 11.47 -12.10
C ASP A 142 -17.23 11.70 -11.33
N THR A 143 -17.64 10.67 -10.61
CA THR A 143 -18.86 10.70 -9.80
C THR A 143 -18.67 11.48 -8.51
N GLY A 144 -17.43 11.74 -8.12
CA GLY A 144 -17.07 12.20 -6.79
C GLY A 144 -17.22 11.12 -5.71
N PHE A 145 -17.70 9.93 -6.07
CA PHE A 145 -17.90 8.81 -5.15
C PHE A 145 -16.64 7.94 -5.06
N ARG A 146 -16.36 7.42 -3.86
CA ARG A 146 -15.18 6.59 -3.56
C ARG A 146 -15.64 5.27 -2.94
N PRO A 147 -15.78 4.18 -3.71
CA PRO A 147 -16.33 2.90 -3.23
C PRO A 147 -15.40 2.12 -2.31
N ILE A 148 -14.09 2.37 -2.38
CA ILE A 148 -13.09 1.49 -1.78
C ILE A 148 -13.15 1.57 -0.26
N VAL A 149 -13.17 0.39 0.37
CA VAL A 149 -12.99 0.23 1.81
C VAL A 149 -11.53 -0.05 2.07
N ASP A 150 -10.83 0.90 2.68
CA ASP A 150 -9.46 0.71 3.13
C ASP A 150 -9.40 -0.18 4.36
N VAL A 151 -8.44 -1.10 4.35
CA VAL A 151 -8.16 -2.03 5.44
C VAL A 151 -6.83 -1.64 6.05
N THR A 152 -6.84 -1.37 7.36
CA THR A 152 -5.66 -0.95 8.10
C THR A 152 -5.48 -1.80 9.34
N LEU A 153 -4.28 -2.33 9.55
CA LEU A 153 -3.97 -3.09 10.75
C LEU A 153 -3.81 -2.13 11.95
N GLN A 154 -4.56 -2.37 13.02
CA GLN A 154 -4.48 -1.59 14.28
C GLN A 154 -3.48 -2.18 15.27
N THR A 155 -3.27 -3.50 15.21
CA THR A 155 -2.24 -4.18 16.00
C THR A 155 -0.85 -3.63 15.65
N GLN A 156 0.03 -3.46 16.64
CA GLN A 156 1.40 -3.01 16.41
C GLN A 156 2.15 -3.99 15.49
N TYR A 157 2.82 -3.45 14.48
CA TYR A 157 3.64 -4.18 13.53
C TYR A 157 5.01 -3.50 13.36
N LYS A 158 6.04 -4.27 13.03
CA LYS A 158 7.42 -3.77 12.84
C LYS A 158 7.61 -3.14 11.45
N SER A 159 7.08 -3.80 10.43
CA SER A 159 7.20 -3.39 9.04
C SER A 159 5.99 -3.85 8.24
N MET A 160 5.81 -3.23 7.06
CA MET A 160 4.74 -3.55 6.12
C MET A 160 5.32 -3.62 4.71
N LEU A 161 5.02 -4.70 4.01
CA LEU A 161 5.27 -4.88 2.58
C LEU A 161 3.96 -4.69 1.82
N GLY A 162 4.03 -4.09 0.63
CA GLY A 162 2.85 -3.84 -0.18
C GLY A 162 3.14 -3.87 -1.67
N ALA A 163 2.15 -4.31 -2.44
CA ALA A 163 2.18 -4.23 -3.90
C ALA A 163 0.77 -4.17 -4.48
N TYR A 164 0.67 -3.60 -5.67
CA TYR A 164 -0.50 -3.64 -6.54
C TYR A 164 -0.20 -4.51 -7.74
N ILE A 165 -1.09 -5.44 -8.05
CA ILE A 165 -1.02 -6.30 -9.21
C ILE A 165 -2.23 -6.01 -10.09
N VAL A 166 -1.98 -5.57 -11.32
CA VAL A 166 -3.03 -5.37 -12.32
C VAL A 166 -3.02 -6.58 -13.24
N HIS A 167 -4.07 -7.39 -13.19
CA HIS A 167 -4.18 -8.59 -14.02
C HIS A 167 -5.11 -8.31 -15.19
N PHE A 168 -4.54 -8.12 -16.39
CA PHE A 168 -5.25 -7.66 -17.58
C PHE A 168 -6.24 -8.70 -18.11
N LYS A 169 -5.83 -9.97 -18.14
CA LYS A 169 -6.65 -11.09 -18.63
C LYS A 169 -7.96 -11.24 -17.85
N ASP A 170 -7.87 -11.17 -16.52
CA ASP A 170 -9.04 -11.26 -15.64
C ASP A 170 -9.75 -9.92 -15.47
N GLY A 171 -9.08 -8.79 -15.72
CA GLY A 171 -9.63 -7.45 -15.53
C GLY A 171 -9.81 -7.08 -14.05
N LYS A 172 -8.95 -7.63 -13.19
CA LYS A 172 -8.96 -7.43 -11.74
C LYS A 172 -7.67 -6.75 -11.29
N VAL A 173 -7.77 -6.01 -10.19
CA VAL A 173 -6.62 -5.43 -9.48
C VAL A 173 -6.51 -6.11 -8.13
N VAL A 174 -5.32 -6.52 -7.73
CA VAL A 174 -5.03 -7.11 -6.43
C VAL A 174 -4.11 -6.18 -5.66
N LYS A 175 -4.49 -5.79 -4.44
CA LYS A 175 -3.64 -5.10 -3.48
C LYS A 175 -3.20 -6.12 -2.44
N LEU A 176 -1.92 -6.43 -2.41
CA LEU A 176 -1.30 -7.31 -1.44
C LEU A 176 -0.63 -6.45 -0.36
N GLN A 177 -0.94 -6.72 0.91
CA GLN A 177 -0.30 -6.08 2.05
C GLN A 177 0.08 -7.16 3.06
N CYS A 178 1.34 -7.14 3.50
CA CYS A 178 1.89 -8.10 4.46
C CYS A 178 2.47 -7.33 5.64
N TYR A 179 2.00 -7.62 6.85
CA TYR A 179 2.39 -6.94 8.08
C TYR A 179 3.21 -7.87 8.97
N ASP A 180 4.38 -7.43 9.43
CA ASP A 180 5.21 -8.16 10.39
C ASP A 180 4.73 -7.91 11.82
N VAL A 181 4.00 -8.87 12.38
CA VAL A 181 3.45 -8.86 13.73
C VAL A 181 4.12 -9.95 14.55
N GLY A 182 5.07 -9.57 15.41
CA GLY A 182 5.74 -10.52 16.31
C GLY A 182 6.51 -11.62 15.58
N ASP A 183 7.21 -11.29 14.48
CA ASP A 183 7.97 -12.23 13.63
C ASP A 183 7.08 -13.26 12.91
N GLN A 184 5.79 -12.95 12.78
CA GLN A 184 4.80 -13.68 11.99
C GLN A 184 4.14 -12.70 11.01
N CYS A 185 3.74 -13.18 9.83
CA CYS A 185 3.33 -12.31 8.73
C CYS A 185 1.82 -12.36 8.52
N VAL A 186 1.11 -11.31 8.93
CA VAL A 186 -0.33 -11.17 8.68
C VAL A 186 -0.53 -10.68 7.25
N GLN A 187 -1.34 -11.40 6.49
CA GLN A 187 -1.56 -11.10 5.06
C GLN A 187 -2.95 -10.49 4.89
N VAL A 188 -3.03 -9.43 4.08
CA VAL A 188 -4.27 -8.81 3.65
C VAL A 188 -4.23 -8.72 2.13
N VAL A 189 -5.06 -9.52 1.47
CA VAL A 189 -5.20 -9.56 0.02
C VAL A 189 -6.53 -8.96 -0.36
N THR A 190 -6.52 -7.82 -1.03
CA THR A 190 -7.74 -7.17 -1.51
C THR A 190 -7.82 -7.24 -3.01
N THR A 191 -8.83 -7.92 -3.55
CA THR A 191 -9.11 -8.00 -4.99
C THR A 191 -10.26 -7.07 -5.35
N TYR A 192 -10.04 -6.21 -6.34
CA TYR A 192 -11.01 -5.28 -6.89
C TYR A 192 -11.36 -5.69 -8.31
N PHE A 193 -12.65 -5.80 -8.60
CA PHE A 193 -13.09 -6.01 -9.97
C PHE A 193 -14.50 -5.46 -10.21
N VAL A 194 -14.74 -5.00 -11.44
CA VAL A 194 -16.09 -4.68 -11.92
C VAL A 194 -16.64 -5.89 -12.67
N HIS A 195 -17.88 -6.26 -12.38
CA HIS A 195 -18.49 -7.45 -12.96
C HIS A 195 -18.73 -7.27 -14.47
N ARG A 196 -18.28 -8.22 -15.30
CA ARG A 196 -18.41 -8.14 -16.77
C ARG A 196 -19.86 -8.25 -17.23
N THR A 197 -20.61 -9.22 -16.70
CA THR A 197 -22.02 -9.45 -17.12
C THR A 197 -23.05 -8.66 -16.33
N ARG A 198 -22.67 -8.05 -15.19
CA ARG A 198 -23.56 -7.25 -14.34
C ARG A 198 -23.03 -5.83 -14.32
N PRO A 199 -23.47 -4.96 -15.25
CA PRO A 199 -22.81 -3.69 -15.51
C PRO A 199 -22.75 -2.74 -14.31
N SER A 200 -23.69 -2.91 -13.38
CA SER A 200 -23.88 -2.09 -12.19
C SER A 200 -23.10 -2.54 -10.96
N VAL A 201 -22.26 -3.57 -11.05
CA VAL A 201 -21.69 -4.22 -9.85
C VAL A 201 -20.18 -4.04 -9.80
N PHE A 202 -19.72 -3.36 -8.75
CA PHE A 202 -18.33 -3.34 -8.32
C PHE A 202 -18.17 -4.23 -7.09
N ILE A 203 -17.09 -5.01 -7.05
CA ILE A 203 -16.83 -5.96 -5.96
C ILE A 203 -15.43 -5.72 -5.42
N GLN A 204 -15.36 -5.62 -4.10
CA GLN A 204 -14.12 -5.67 -3.34
C GLN A 204 -14.11 -6.94 -2.48
N HIS A 205 -13.16 -7.83 -2.72
CA HIS A 205 -12.97 -9.06 -1.95
C HIS A 205 -11.71 -8.93 -1.09
N ILE A 206 -11.87 -8.99 0.23
CA ILE A 206 -10.79 -8.86 1.21
C ILE A 206 -10.58 -10.22 1.86
N SER A 207 -9.38 -10.79 1.73
CA SER A 207 -8.96 -12.02 2.40
C SER A 207 -7.84 -11.68 3.38
N ILE A 208 -8.04 -12.04 4.64
CA ILE A 208 -7.10 -11.76 5.73
C ILE A 208 -6.64 -13.09 6.31
N SER A 209 -5.34 -13.33 6.32
CA SER A 209 -4.73 -14.51 6.94
C SER A 209 -3.95 -14.07 8.17
N ASN A 210 -4.38 -14.54 9.34
CA ASN A 210 -3.68 -14.30 10.60
C ASN A 210 -2.96 -15.58 11.05
N PRO A 211 -1.67 -15.77 10.68
CA PRO A 211 -0.89 -16.89 11.19
C PRO A 211 -0.37 -16.63 12.61
N THR A 212 -0.70 -15.51 13.25
CA THR A 212 -0.18 -15.20 14.59
C THR A 212 -0.86 -16.02 15.67
N ASP A 213 -0.26 -16.07 16.85
CA ASP A 213 -0.84 -16.75 18.02
C ASP A 213 -1.91 -15.89 18.73
N ASN A 214 -2.02 -14.61 18.36
CA ASN A 214 -2.93 -13.64 18.97
C ASN A 214 -4.03 -13.21 17.97
N THR A 215 -5.13 -12.69 18.50
CA THR A 215 -6.14 -12.03 17.65
C THR A 215 -5.59 -10.71 17.14
N VAL A 216 -5.69 -10.47 15.83
CA VAL A 216 -5.33 -9.21 15.21
C VAL A 216 -6.58 -8.39 14.92
N ILE A 217 -6.45 -7.06 15.03
CA ILE A 217 -7.57 -6.14 14.86
C ILE A 217 -7.31 -5.31 13.60
N LEU A 218 -8.24 -5.34 12.66
CA LEU A 218 -8.22 -4.53 11.47
C LEU A 218 -9.34 -3.50 11.52
N HIS A 219 -9.02 -2.29 11.09
CA HIS A 219 -9.99 -1.21 10.92
C HIS A 219 -10.35 -1.09 9.43
N LEU A 220 -11.64 -1.20 9.16
CA LEU A 220 -12.25 -1.04 7.85
C LEU A 220 -12.85 0.36 7.77
N HIS A 221 -12.35 1.15 6.84
CA HIS A 221 -12.77 2.54 6.67
C HIS A 221 -13.06 2.84 5.21
N ARG A 222 -14.13 3.58 4.95
CA ARG A 222 -14.41 4.15 3.63
C ARG A 222 -14.39 5.67 3.77
N ASP A 223 -13.90 6.35 2.74
CA ASP A 223 -13.88 7.82 2.70
C ASP A 223 -15.32 8.37 2.67
N ASP A 224 -15.85 8.62 3.87
CA ASP A 224 -17.21 9.09 4.09
C ASP A 224 -17.38 10.58 3.74
N ASP A 225 -16.29 11.36 3.60
CA ASP A 225 -16.36 12.79 3.23
C ASP A 225 -16.92 12.95 1.82
N THR A 226 -16.62 11.99 0.94
CA THR A 226 -17.17 11.96 -0.42
C THR A 226 -18.66 11.66 -0.46
N LEU A 227 -19.20 11.01 0.58
CA LEU A 227 -20.60 10.64 0.70
C LEU A 227 -21.50 11.81 1.11
N GLN A 228 -20.94 12.89 1.67
CA GLN A 228 -21.71 14.07 2.08
C GLN A 228 -22.37 14.79 0.91
N ARG A 229 -21.85 14.60 -0.31
CA ARG A 229 -22.42 15.15 -1.56
C ARG A 229 -23.66 14.39 -2.02
N PHE A 230 -23.96 13.26 -1.40
CA PHE A 230 -25.05 12.37 -1.80
C PHE A 230 -26.13 12.36 -0.74
N THR A 231 -27.39 12.32 -1.18
CA THR A 231 -28.51 12.10 -0.27
C THR A 231 -28.48 10.65 0.20
N LYS A 232 -28.28 10.46 1.51
CA LYS A 232 -28.27 9.15 2.16
C LYS A 232 -29.68 8.73 2.56
N SER A 233 -30.11 7.57 2.11
CA SER A 233 -31.32 6.90 2.61
C SER A 233 -30.99 5.50 3.10
N ARG A 234 -31.57 5.11 4.24
CA ARG A 234 -31.46 3.74 4.76
C ARG A 234 -32.42 2.84 3.99
N ILE A 235 -31.92 1.72 3.50
CA ILE A 235 -32.73 0.62 2.99
C ILE A 235 -32.81 -0.40 4.13
N GLU A 236 -33.97 -0.46 4.78
CA GLU A 236 -34.30 -1.51 5.73
C GLU A 236 -34.91 -2.67 4.94
N SER A 237 -34.20 -3.80 4.92
CA SER A 237 -34.73 -5.05 4.38
C SER A 237 -35.38 -5.87 5.49
N GLN A 238 -36.43 -6.62 5.15
CA GLN A 238 -37.01 -7.66 6.01
C GLN A 238 -35.96 -8.73 6.42
N SER A 239 -34.83 -8.78 5.72
CA SER A 239 -33.75 -9.75 5.89
C SER A 239 -32.59 -9.28 6.82
N GLN A 240 -32.83 -8.33 7.72
CA GLN A 240 -31.87 -7.79 8.72
C GLN A 240 -30.59 -7.11 8.18
N VAL A 241 -30.40 -7.07 6.87
CA VAL A 241 -29.29 -6.34 6.25
C VAL A 241 -29.66 -4.86 6.13
N SER A 242 -28.82 -3.99 6.68
CA SER A 242 -28.87 -2.56 6.40
C SER A 242 -28.01 -2.23 5.18
N ALA A 243 -28.60 -1.57 4.19
CA ALA A 243 -27.88 -0.98 3.07
C ALA A 243 -28.13 0.53 3.05
N PHE A 244 -27.17 1.29 2.52
CA PHE A 244 -27.32 2.73 2.35
C PHE A 244 -27.35 3.06 0.86
N GLN A 245 -28.38 3.79 0.46
CA GLN A 245 -28.47 4.34 -0.88
C GLN A 245 -28.01 5.79 -0.88
N TYR A 246 -27.14 6.12 -1.81
CA TYR A 246 -26.56 7.44 -2.02
C TYR A 246 -26.95 7.92 -3.40
N THR A 247 -27.74 8.99 -3.44
CA THR A 247 -28.24 9.56 -4.71
C THR A 247 -27.56 10.90 -4.97
N GLY A 248 -27.04 11.10 -6.17
CA GLY A 248 -26.31 12.31 -6.55
C GLY A 248 -26.28 12.50 -8.07
N SER A 249 -25.57 13.53 -8.54
CA SER A 249 -25.44 13.82 -9.98
C SER A 249 -23.98 14.04 -10.34
N ALA A 250 -23.52 13.33 -11.37
CA ALA A 250 -22.26 13.60 -12.03
C ALA A 250 -22.47 14.71 -13.07
N ASN A 251 -21.78 15.83 -12.89
CA ASN A 251 -21.80 17.00 -13.80
C ASN A 251 -23.21 17.61 -14.03
N GLY A 252 -24.14 17.44 -13.09
CA GLY A 252 -25.49 18.02 -13.14
C GLY A 252 -26.45 17.41 -14.17
N LYS A 253 -25.99 16.50 -15.04
CA LYS A 253 -26.77 15.91 -16.13
C LYS A 253 -27.05 14.41 -15.97
N VAL A 254 -26.15 13.68 -15.31
CA VAL A 254 -26.25 12.23 -15.12
C VAL A 254 -26.45 11.94 -13.64
N GLY A 255 -27.63 11.47 -13.28
CA GLY A 255 -27.93 10.98 -11.95
C GLY A 255 -27.22 9.65 -11.67
N MET A 256 -26.80 9.45 -10.44
CA MET A 256 -26.22 8.20 -9.95
C MET A 256 -26.83 7.83 -8.61
N SER A 257 -27.18 6.56 -8.47
CA SER A 257 -27.58 5.97 -7.19
C SER A 257 -26.64 4.81 -6.86
N VAL A 258 -26.02 4.85 -5.69
CA VAL A 258 -25.12 3.80 -5.20
C VAL A 258 -25.72 3.16 -3.97
N VAL A 259 -25.88 1.83 -3.99
CA VAL A 259 -26.27 1.04 -2.82
C VAL A 259 -25.05 0.32 -2.26
N LEU A 260 -24.80 0.53 -0.98
CA LEU A 260 -23.65 0.02 -0.26
C LEU A 260 -24.10 -0.93 0.86
N SER A 261 -23.44 -2.09 0.93
CA SER A 261 -23.58 -3.00 2.07
C SER A 261 -22.99 -2.36 3.33
N ASN A 262 -23.69 -2.52 4.46
CA ASN A 262 -23.11 -2.18 5.76
C ASN A 262 -22.11 -3.25 6.21
N PHE A 263 -21.04 -2.83 6.87
CA PHE A 263 -19.97 -3.70 7.36
C PHE A 263 -19.48 -3.22 8.73
N ALA A 264 -18.88 -4.12 9.51
CA ALA A 264 -18.29 -3.76 10.79
C ALA A 264 -17.02 -2.91 10.57
N LYS A 265 -16.91 -1.79 11.29
CA LYS A 265 -15.71 -0.92 11.21
C LYS A 265 -14.46 -1.56 11.80
N LEU A 266 -14.64 -2.46 12.76
CA LEU A 266 -13.56 -3.22 13.38
C LEU A 266 -13.80 -4.70 13.10
N LEU A 267 -12.75 -5.37 12.64
CA LEU A 267 -12.74 -6.79 12.38
C LEU A 267 -11.68 -7.45 13.25
N HIS A 268 -12.12 -8.43 14.03
CA HIS A 268 -11.26 -9.24 14.88
C HIS A 268 -10.98 -10.55 14.17
N VAL A 269 -9.73 -10.79 13.79
CA VAL A 269 -9.31 -12.04 13.14
C VAL A 269 -8.56 -12.88 14.15
N SER A 270 -9.16 -13.98 14.56
CA SER A 270 -8.61 -14.90 15.55
C SER A 270 -7.26 -15.49 15.11
N SER A 271 -6.51 -15.98 16.09
CA SER A 271 -5.27 -16.72 15.90
C SER A 271 -5.43 -17.89 14.92
N LYS A 272 -4.45 -18.07 14.02
CA LYS A 272 -4.39 -19.10 12.97
C LYS A 272 -5.62 -19.16 12.05
N LYS A 273 -6.39 -18.09 11.94
CA LYS A 273 -7.62 -18.05 11.14
C LYS A 273 -7.44 -17.24 9.86
N ILE A 274 -8.18 -17.65 8.84
CA ILE A 274 -8.38 -16.90 7.60
C ILE A 274 -9.82 -16.38 7.60
N GLU A 275 -9.97 -15.08 7.37
CA GLU A 275 -11.26 -14.40 7.27
C GLU A 275 -11.42 -13.80 5.88
N GLN A 276 -12.61 -13.91 5.31
CA GLN A 276 -12.93 -13.39 3.98
C GLN A 276 -14.16 -12.52 4.02
N LEU A 277 -14.07 -11.33 3.41
CA LEU A 277 -15.16 -10.38 3.31
C LEU A 277 -15.36 -9.99 1.86
N LEU A 278 -16.60 -10.09 1.41
CA LEU A 278 -17.00 -9.67 0.08
C LEU A 278 -17.87 -8.41 0.23
N ILE A 279 -17.42 -7.29 -0.31
CA ILE A 279 -18.09 -6.00 -0.20
C ILE A 279 -18.57 -5.58 -1.59
N PRO A 280 -19.83 -5.84 -1.94
CA PRO A 280 -20.40 -5.41 -3.21
C PRO A 280 -20.90 -3.96 -3.12
N SER A 281 -20.68 -3.20 -4.19
CA SER A 281 -21.26 -1.88 -4.41
C SER A 281 -22.10 -1.89 -5.69
N PHE A 282 -23.36 -1.47 -5.58
CA PHE A 282 -24.29 -1.43 -6.71
C PHE A 282 -24.45 0.00 -7.18
N VAL A 283 -24.12 0.25 -8.44
CA VAL A 283 -24.14 1.57 -9.04
C VAL A 283 -25.13 1.55 -10.18
N THR A 284 -26.14 2.41 -10.10
CA THR A 284 -27.03 2.69 -11.22
C THR A 284 -26.87 4.13 -11.68
N ARG A 285 -26.96 4.29 -13.00
CA ARG A 285 -27.01 5.60 -13.65
C ARG A 285 -28.44 5.84 -14.12
N TYR A 286 -28.86 7.09 -14.10
CA TYR A 286 -30.15 7.53 -14.61
C TYR A 286 -30.02 8.95 -15.16
N THR A 287 -30.90 9.37 -16.06
CA THR A 287 -30.96 10.79 -16.43
C THR A 287 -31.64 11.57 -15.31
N VAL A 288 -31.24 12.81 -15.04
CA VAL A 288 -31.85 13.59 -13.94
C VAL A 288 -33.36 13.79 -14.12
N SER A 289 -33.88 13.60 -15.34
CA SER A 289 -35.32 13.61 -15.65
C SER A 289 -36.06 12.29 -15.44
N GLU A 290 -35.37 11.17 -15.21
CA GLU A 290 -35.96 9.84 -15.05
C GLU A 290 -36.06 9.43 -13.58
N ASP A 291 -37.18 8.81 -13.21
CA ASP A 291 -37.35 8.16 -11.91
C ASP A 291 -36.52 6.87 -11.83
N VAL A 292 -35.67 6.78 -10.80
CA VAL A 292 -34.87 5.57 -10.53
C VAL A 292 -35.80 4.41 -10.18
N ASN A 293 -35.66 3.26 -10.86
CA ASN A 293 -36.31 2.01 -10.45
C ASN A 293 -35.66 1.49 -9.15
N LYS A 294 -36.16 1.99 -8.02
CA LYS A 294 -35.63 1.75 -6.67
C LYS A 294 -35.76 0.29 -6.24
N ASP A 295 -36.74 -0.44 -6.74
CA ASP A 295 -37.08 -1.76 -6.20
C ASP A 295 -36.16 -2.87 -6.75
N GLN A 296 -35.72 -2.75 -8.00
CA GLN A 296 -34.75 -3.68 -8.58
C GLN A 296 -33.36 -3.53 -7.94
N LEU A 297 -32.89 -2.30 -7.71
CA LEU A 297 -31.61 -2.06 -7.00
C LEU A 297 -31.64 -2.56 -5.56
N LYS A 298 -32.76 -2.37 -4.85
CA LYS A 298 -32.93 -2.89 -3.49
C LYS A 298 -32.85 -4.40 -3.49
N SER A 299 -33.54 -5.08 -4.41
CA SER A 299 -33.54 -6.55 -4.50
C SER A 299 -32.13 -7.11 -4.75
N ASP A 300 -31.40 -6.55 -5.72
CA ASP A 300 -30.05 -6.99 -6.06
C ASP A 300 -29.05 -6.78 -4.92
N ALA A 301 -29.11 -5.61 -4.26
CA ALA A 301 -28.25 -5.29 -3.12
C ALA A 301 -28.57 -6.16 -1.89
N VAL A 302 -29.84 -6.44 -1.62
CA VAL A 302 -30.27 -7.31 -0.52
C VAL A 302 -29.81 -8.74 -0.78
N HIS A 303 -30.04 -9.27 -1.98
CA HIS A 303 -29.66 -10.64 -2.33
C HIS A 303 -28.14 -10.85 -2.29
N SER A 304 -27.34 -9.89 -2.75
CA SER A 304 -25.89 -9.99 -2.62
C SER A 304 -25.43 -9.87 -1.18
N THR A 305 -26.00 -8.96 -0.39
CA THR A 305 -25.57 -8.77 0.99
C THR A 305 -25.98 -9.95 1.85
N LEU A 306 -27.09 -10.63 1.53
CA LEU A 306 -27.45 -11.93 2.11
C LEU A 306 -26.43 -13.01 1.78
N LYS A 307 -25.87 -13.01 0.56
CA LYS A 307 -24.76 -13.92 0.23
C LYS A 307 -23.49 -13.59 1.02
N VAL A 308 -23.19 -12.31 1.23
CA VAL A 308 -22.06 -11.86 2.06
C VAL A 308 -22.25 -12.23 3.52
N SER A 309 -23.44 -11.99 4.08
CA SER A 309 -23.76 -12.34 5.47
C SER A 309 -23.79 -13.85 5.66
N ASN A 310 -24.29 -14.62 4.69
CA ASN A 310 -24.25 -16.07 4.74
C ASN A 310 -22.82 -16.61 4.64
N LEU A 311 -21.93 -15.98 3.86
CA LEU A 311 -20.50 -16.33 3.88
C LEU A 311 -19.85 -16.00 5.23
N ALA A 312 -20.17 -14.84 5.82
CA ALA A 312 -19.70 -14.47 7.15
C ALA A 312 -20.25 -15.42 8.25
N PHE A 313 -21.47 -15.94 8.09
CA PHE A 313 -22.07 -16.89 9.03
C PHE A 313 -21.51 -18.31 8.90
N ILE A 314 -21.21 -18.76 7.67
CA ILE A 314 -20.62 -20.10 7.41
C ILE A 314 -19.16 -20.17 7.90
N LEU A 315 -18.47 -19.05 8.08
CA LEU A 315 -17.12 -18.99 8.65
C LEU A 315 -17.10 -18.80 10.20
N THR A 316 -18.27 -18.76 10.84
CA THR A 316 -18.42 -18.67 12.31
C THR A 316 -18.95 -19.95 12.97
N MET A 317 -19.15 -21.03 12.21
CA MET A 317 -19.37 -22.40 12.74
C MET A 317 -18.20 -23.31 12.34
#